data_AF-A0A093URT7-F1
#
_entry.id   AF-A0A093URT7-F1
#
_cell.length_a   1.000
_cell.length_b   1.000
_cell.length_c   1.000
_cell.angle_alpha   90.00
_cell.angle_beta   90.00
_cell.angle_gamma   90.00
#
_symmetry.space_group_name_H-M   'P 1'
#
loop_
_entity.id
_entity.type
_entity.pdbx_description
1 polymer ?
#
loop_
_entity_poly.entity_id
_entity_poly.type
_entity_poly.pdbx_seq_one_letter_code
_entity_poly.pdbx_strand_id
1 'polypeptide(L)'
;MTTAKPAVSASYSSPQPPHTSFTFRHEIAAPFPSEKSDSVAAKKAYLSELRGLVTLVQAEVNVFLTERMEEDKKSAGGATGKDAEQEAKDEENYGEENVEDDT
;
A
#
# COMPACT_ATOMS: atom_id res chain seq x y z
N MET A 1 -5.90 -28.76 -21.31
CA MET A 1 -5.42 -27.39 -21.04
C MET A 1 -6.35 -26.79 -20.01
N THR A 2 -5.91 -26.64 -18.77
CA THR A 2 -6.69 -26.02 -17.69
C THR A 2 -6.72 -24.52 -17.91
N THR A 3 -7.86 -23.96 -18.30
CA THR A 3 -8.05 -22.52 -18.42
C THR A 3 -8.03 -21.91 -17.02
N ALA A 4 -7.01 -21.11 -16.71
CA ALA A 4 -6.94 -20.39 -15.45
C ALA A 4 -8.09 -19.37 -15.37
N LYS A 5 -8.79 -19.35 -14.23
CA LYS A 5 -9.89 -18.43 -13.97
C LYS A 5 -9.37 -16.98 -13.92
N PRO A 6 -10.07 -16.01 -14.53
CA PRO A 6 -9.65 -14.62 -14.53
C PRO A 6 -9.57 -14.08 -13.10
N ALA A 7 -8.59 -13.23 -12.85
CA ALA A 7 -8.31 -12.66 -11.54
C ALA A 7 -7.75 -11.25 -11.68
N VAL A 8 -7.98 -10.42 -10.66
CA VAL A 8 -7.27 -9.16 -10.44
C VAL A 8 -6.08 -9.47 -9.55
N SER A 9 -4.88 -9.09 -9.98
CA SER A 9 -3.67 -9.34 -9.21
C SER A 9 -2.69 -8.18 -9.28
N ALA A 10 -1.93 -8.00 -8.21
CA ALA A 10 -0.80 -7.07 -8.14
C ALA A 10 0.37 -7.78 -7.46
N SER A 11 1.59 -7.46 -7.88
CA SER A 11 2.81 -8.01 -7.30
C SER A 11 3.71 -6.88 -6.82
N TYR A 12 4.11 -6.96 -5.57
CA TYR A 12 5.09 -6.11 -4.93
C TYR A 12 6.41 -6.87 -4.81
N SER A 13 7.53 -6.17 -5.03
CA SER A 13 8.88 -6.68 -4.86
C SER A 13 9.78 -5.55 -4.39
N SER A 14 10.49 -5.76 -3.27
CA SER A 14 11.44 -4.79 -2.72
C SER A 14 12.87 -5.33 -2.72
N PRO A 15 13.84 -4.56 -3.24
CA PRO A 15 15.25 -4.90 -3.14
C PRO A 15 15.85 -4.55 -1.78
N GLN A 16 15.14 -3.84 -0.90
CA GLN A 16 15.66 -3.46 0.41
C GLN A 16 15.59 -4.64 1.39
N PRO A 17 16.63 -4.88 2.22
CA PRO A 17 16.58 -5.91 3.26
C PRO A 17 15.50 -5.59 4.31
N PRO A 18 14.69 -6.59 4.74
CA PRO A 18 14.62 -7.94 4.18
C PRO A 18 13.95 -7.92 2.80
N HIS A 19 14.57 -8.59 1.82
CA HIS A 19 13.98 -8.76 0.49
C HIS A 19 12.59 -9.36 0.63
N THR A 20 11.59 -8.60 0.25
CA THR A 20 10.18 -8.99 0.42
C THR A 20 9.45 -8.90 -0.89
N SER A 21 8.68 -9.95 -1.17
CA SER A 21 7.78 -10.02 -2.30
C SER A 21 6.40 -10.40 -1.79
N PHE A 22 5.37 -9.77 -2.31
CA PHE A 22 3.99 -10.04 -1.94
C PHE A 22 3.10 -10.01 -3.18
N THR A 23 2.13 -10.91 -3.25
CA THR A 23 1.19 -10.98 -4.37
C THR A 23 -0.24 -10.89 -3.84
N PHE A 24 -0.95 -9.85 -4.27
CA PHE A 24 -2.39 -9.70 -4.12
C PHE A 24 -3.06 -10.44 -5.27
N ARG A 25 -4.04 -11.31 -4.99
CA ARG A 25 -4.78 -12.01 -6.04
C ARG A 25 -6.21 -12.30 -5.60
N HIS A 26 -7.16 -11.79 -6.37
CA HIS A 26 -8.58 -12.06 -6.19
C HIS A 26 -9.18 -12.58 -7.50
N GLU A 27 -9.82 -13.75 -7.43
CA GLU A 27 -10.48 -14.33 -8.59
C GLU A 27 -11.82 -13.65 -8.86
N ILE A 28 -12.14 -13.48 -10.14
CA ILE A 28 -13.45 -13.00 -10.57
C ILE A 28 -14.38 -14.20 -10.63
N ALA A 29 -15.39 -14.23 -9.77
CA ALA A 29 -16.39 -15.30 -9.70
C ALA A 29 -17.35 -15.27 -10.90
N ALA A 30 -17.69 -14.07 -11.40
CA ALA A 30 -18.53 -13.91 -12.58
C ALA A 30 -17.89 -14.58 -13.80
N PRO A 31 -18.69 -15.25 -14.64
CA PRO A 31 -18.20 -15.88 -15.84
C PRO A 31 -17.60 -14.84 -16.79
N PHE A 32 -16.48 -15.19 -17.41
CA PHE A 32 -15.87 -14.33 -18.42
C PHE A 32 -16.81 -14.19 -19.62
N PRO A 33 -17.14 -12.97 -20.07
CA PRO A 33 -17.99 -12.78 -21.23
C PRO A 33 -17.31 -13.34 -22.50
N SER A 34 -17.88 -14.37 -23.09
CA SER A 34 -17.59 -14.85 -24.43
C SER A 34 -18.32 -14.02 -25.50
N GLU A 35 -17.70 -13.87 -26.67
CA GLU A 35 -18.23 -13.02 -27.74
C GLU A 35 -19.57 -13.50 -28.34
N LYS A 36 -19.98 -14.76 -28.11
CA LYS A 36 -21.05 -15.40 -28.88
C LYS A 36 -22.41 -15.48 -28.20
N SER A 37 -22.54 -15.20 -26.90
CA SER A 37 -23.83 -15.43 -26.21
C SER A 37 -24.07 -14.70 -24.89
N ASP A 38 -23.21 -13.77 -24.48
CA ASP A 38 -23.40 -13.15 -23.16
C ASP A 38 -24.42 -12.01 -23.14
N SER A 39 -25.42 -12.19 -22.29
CA SER A 39 -26.43 -11.18 -22.00
C SER A 39 -25.77 -9.90 -21.48
N VAL A 40 -26.40 -8.75 -21.74
CA VAL A 40 -25.96 -7.47 -21.17
C VAL A 40 -25.88 -7.53 -19.64
N ALA A 41 -26.76 -8.30 -19.00
CA ALA A 41 -26.74 -8.52 -17.56
C ALA A 41 -25.47 -9.24 -17.08
N ALA A 42 -25.05 -10.29 -17.78
CA ALA A 42 -23.81 -11.02 -17.46
C ALA A 42 -22.57 -10.13 -17.59
N LYS A 43 -22.49 -9.32 -18.65
CA LYS A 43 -21.41 -8.34 -18.86
C LYS A 43 -21.37 -7.29 -17.75
N LYS A 44 -22.54 -6.77 -17.35
CA LYS A 44 -22.64 -5.81 -16.24
C LYS A 44 -22.21 -6.42 -14.91
N ALA A 45 -22.61 -7.65 -14.62
CA ALA A 45 -22.21 -8.35 -13.39
C ALA A 45 -20.69 -8.53 -13.34
N TYR A 46 -20.08 -9.02 -14.44
CA TYR A 46 -18.63 -9.18 -14.54
C TYR A 46 -17.87 -7.86 -14.34
N LEU A 47 -18.28 -6.79 -15.02
CA LEU A 47 -17.64 -5.48 -14.89
C LEU A 47 -17.82 -4.86 -13.49
N SER A 48 -18.98 -5.06 -12.87
CA SER A 48 -19.25 -4.61 -11.50
C SER A 48 -18.32 -5.30 -10.50
N GLU A 49 -18.18 -6.63 -10.63
CA GLU A 49 -17.27 -7.40 -9.78
C GLU A 49 -15.81 -7.00 -10.02
N LEU A 50 -15.38 -6.93 -11.28
CA LEU A 50 -14.04 -6.49 -11.65
C LEU A 50 -13.71 -5.13 -11.03
N ARG A 51 -14.62 -4.16 -11.12
CA ARG A 51 -14.43 -2.84 -10.49
C ARG A 51 -14.31 -2.94 -8.97
N GLY A 52 -15.16 -3.73 -8.32
CA GLY A 52 -15.11 -3.95 -6.87
C GLY A 52 -13.78 -4.56 -6.43
N LEU A 53 -13.30 -5.60 -7.15
CA LEU A 53 -12.03 -6.26 -6.86
C LEU A 53 -10.82 -5.34 -7.09
N VAL A 54 -10.87 -4.46 -8.09
CA VAL A 54 -9.82 -3.45 -8.30
C VAL A 54 -9.75 -2.48 -7.11
N THR A 55 -10.89 -1.98 -6.63
CA THR A 55 -10.93 -1.11 -5.44
C THR A 55 -10.45 -1.85 -4.19
N LEU A 56 -10.79 -3.14 -4.05
CA LEU A 56 -10.31 -3.98 -2.94
C LEU A 56 -8.78 -4.13 -2.98
N VAL A 57 -8.21 -4.56 -4.10
CA VAL A 57 -6.75 -4.70 -4.27
C VAL A 57 -6.05 -3.38 -4.02
N GLN A 58 -6.60 -2.26 -4.48
CA GLN A 58 -6.05 -0.93 -4.20
C GLN A 58 -6.01 -0.65 -2.69
N ALA A 59 -7.08 -0.95 -1.96
CA ALA A 59 -7.12 -0.76 -0.52
C ALA A 59 -6.10 -1.66 0.20
N GLU A 60 -6.00 -2.94 -0.18
CA GLU A 60 -5.02 -3.88 0.37
C GLU A 60 -3.57 -3.44 0.11
N VAL A 61 -3.27 -2.97 -1.11
CA VAL A 61 -1.95 -2.42 -1.45
C VAL A 61 -1.64 -1.18 -0.61
N ASN A 62 -2.60 -0.28 -0.42
CA ASN A 62 -2.39 0.92 0.40
C ASN A 62 -2.12 0.57 1.86
N VAL A 63 -2.88 -0.36 2.44
CA VAL A 63 -2.66 -0.85 3.81
C VAL A 63 -1.28 -1.47 3.92
N PHE A 64 -0.96 -2.42 3.04
CA PHE A 64 0.34 -3.10 3.00
C PHE A 64 1.53 -2.14 2.93
N LEU A 65 1.46 -1.14 2.03
CA LEU A 65 2.54 -0.15 1.89
C LEU A 65 2.60 0.78 3.11
N THR A 66 1.47 1.11 3.74
CA THR A 66 1.45 1.95 4.95
C THR A 66 2.10 1.24 6.12
N GLU A 67 1.73 -0.02 6.36
CA GLU A 67 2.36 -0.85 7.40
C GLU A 67 3.86 -0.99 7.15
N ARG A 68 4.26 -1.23 5.89
CA ARG A 68 5.68 -1.34 5.55
C ARG A 68 6.43 -0.02 5.74
N MET A 69 5.86 1.13 5.39
CA MET A 69 6.47 2.44 5.70
C MET A 69 6.67 2.65 7.20
N GLU A 70 5.76 2.18 8.04
CA GLU A 70 5.91 2.25 9.50
C GLU A 70 7.01 1.31 10.03
N GLU A 71 7.11 0.10 9.48
CA GLU A 71 8.21 -0.84 9.76
C GLU A 71 9.56 -0.27 9.33
N ASP A 72 9.62 0.35 8.14
CA ASP A 72 10.82 0.98 7.60
C ASP A 72 11.24 2.19 8.44
N LYS A 73 10.29 3.02 8.90
CA LYS A 73 10.59 4.12 9.85
C LYS A 73 11.15 3.61 11.18
N LYS A 74 10.59 2.53 11.72
CA LYS A 74 11.08 1.92 12.98
C LYS A 74 12.49 1.32 12.80
N SER A 75 12.73 0.64 11.68
CA SER A 75 14.00 -0.06 11.39
C SER A 75 15.12 0.87 10.94
N ALA A 76 14.80 1.97 10.26
CA ALA A 76 15.71 3.09 10.03
C ALA A 76 16.09 3.84 11.31
N GLY A 77 15.55 3.39 12.47
CA GLY A 77 15.76 3.99 13.77
C GLY A 77 15.20 5.40 13.76
N GLY A 78 13.86 5.53 13.70
CA GLY A 78 13.15 6.81 13.82
C GLY A 78 13.85 7.67 14.85
N ALA A 79 14.64 8.61 14.34
CA ALA A 79 15.68 9.31 15.05
C ALA A 79 16.61 8.36 15.87
N THR A 80 17.87 8.18 15.43
CA THR A 80 18.85 7.48 16.28
C THR A 80 18.82 8.11 17.67
N GLY A 81 19.08 7.40 18.77
CA GLY A 81 18.86 7.93 20.14
C GLY A 81 19.48 9.31 20.45
N LYS A 82 20.36 9.85 19.58
CA LYS A 82 20.79 11.24 19.57
C LYS A 82 19.85 12.20 18.82
N ASP A 83 19.31 11.80 17.67
CA ASP A 83 18.35 12.60 16.90
C ASP A 83 17.00 12.70 17.62
N ALA A 84 16.57 11.66 18.35
CA ALA A 84 15.29 11.69 19.08
C ALA A 84 15.35 12.64 20.28
N GLU A 85 16.51 12.68 20.94
CA GLU A 85 16.79 13.57 22.06
C GLU A 85 17.07 15.00 21.57
N GLN A 86 17.56 15.16 20.34
CA GLN A 86 17.71 16.46 19.69
C GLN A 86 16.37 17.01 19.19
N GLU A 87 15.52 16.20 18.53
CA GLU A 87 14.15 16.59 18.18
C GLU A 87 13.34 16.96 19.41
N ALA A 88 13.42 16.18 20.50
CA ALA A 88 12.74 16.52 21.76
C ALA A 88 13.23 17.85 22.36
N LYS A 89 14.54 18.14 22.32
CA LYS A 89 15.09 19.42 22.78
C LYS A 89 14.70 20.60 21.88
N ASP A 90 14.68 20.38 20.57
CA ASP A 90 14.32 21.41 19.59
C ASP A 90 12.82 21.73 19.64
N GLU A 91 11.97 20.77 20.03
CA GLU A 91 10.54 20.97 20.31
C GLU A 91 10.30 21.68 21.67
N GLU A 92 11.07 21.38 22.71
CA GLU A 92 10.98 22.04 24.01
C GLU A 92 11.35 23.53 23.96
N ASN A 93 12.23 23.93 23.02
CA ASN A 93 12.60 25.33 22.80
C ASN A 93 11.68 26.07 21.81
N TYR A 94 10.59 25.43 21.35
CA TYR A 94 9.67 26.01 20.37
C TYR A 94 8.67 26.96 21.06
N GLY A 95 9.17 28.09 21.54
CA GLY A 95 8.35 29.09 22.25
C GLY A 95 9.14 30.18 22.97
N GLU A 96 10.45 30.02 23.16
CA GLU A 96 11.33 31.08 23.62
C GLU A 96 12.03 31.69 22.38
N GLU A 97 11.87 32.99 22.14
CA GLU A 97 12.82 33.68 21.26
C GLU A 97 14.20 33.52 21.91
N ASN A 98 15.08 32.69 21.34
CA ASN A 98 16.50 32.68 21.71
C ASN A 98 17.09 34.05 21.34
N VAL A 99 16.96 35.01 22.26
CA VAL A 99 17.68 36.28 22.24
C VAL A 99 18.99 36.08 23.00
N GLU A 100 19.94 35.40 22.37
CA GLU A 100 21.37 35.44 22.75
C GLU A 100 22.17 35.31 21.43
N ASP A 101 23.03 36.22 20.99
CA ASP A 101 23.59 37.44 21.58
C ASP A 101 24.24 38.26 20.43
N ASP A 102 23.96 39.57 20.35
CA ASP A 102 24.80 40.55 19.62
C ASP A 102 25.57 41.33 20.69
N THR A 103 26.63 40.71 21.25
CA THR A 103 27.68 41.41 22.00
C THR A 103 29.07 40.79 21.81
#